data_AF-A0A527ZCG6-F1
#
_entry.id   AF-A0A527ZCG6-F1
#
_cell.length_a   1.000
_cell.length_b   1.000
_cell.length_c   1.000
_cell.angle_alpha   90.00
_cell.angle_beta   90.00
_cell.angle_gamma   90.00
#
_symmetry.space_group_name_H-M   'P 1'
#
loop_
_entity.id
_entity.type
_entity.pdbx_description
1 polymer ?
#
loop_
_entity_poly.entity_id
_entity_poly.type
_entity_poly.pdbx_seq_one_letter_code
_entity_poly.pdbx_strand_id
1 'polypeptide(L)'
;ILPNFAQELSGYASKALERLGVTVELGRPVTRCDAEGVVFGDTHLPARTILWAAGVAASPAAEWLGAAADRAGRVLVEPDLTVPGSPEIFVVGDAAHVLRPDGRMVPGVAPAAKQQGRHVAATIKARLAGDTTPRPFRYKHDGDLATIGKRAAAIDFGWIKLTGRLAWWLWGLAHIYFLIGFRNRLAVSLSWLWIYLTGQRSARLITQGDDDRS
;
A
#
# COMPACT_ATOMS: atom_id res chain seq x y z
N ILE A 1 -6.60 -10.87 -9.47
CA ILE A 1 -5.58 -10.07 -8.72
C ILE A 1 -6.16 -8.69 -8.41
N LEU A 2 -5.60 -7.93 -7.46
CA LEU A 2 -6.08 -6.56 -7.15
C LEU A 2 -7.60 -6.50 -6.83
N PRO A 3 -8.10 -7.20 -5.79
CA PRO A 3 -9.53 -7.32 -5.52
C PRO A 3 -10.23 -5.99 -5.17
N ASN A 4 -9.47 -4.98 -4.77
CA ASN A 4 -9.99 -3.63 -4.47
C ASN A 4 -10.17 -2.76 -5.72
N PHE A 5 -9.79 -3.25 -6.91
CA PHE A 5 -9.92 -2.52 -8.18
C PHE A 5 -11.11 -3.03 -9.00
N ALA A 6 -11.61 -2.20 -9.92
CA ALA A 6 -12.64 -2.60 -10.87
C ALA A 6 -12.23 -3.85 -11.66
N GLN A 7 -13.20 -4.72 -11.97
CA GLN A 7 -12.94 -6.03 -12.59
C GLN A 7 -12.19 -5.93 -13.92
N GLU A 8 -12.45 -4.89 -14.71
CA GLU A 8 -11.75 -4.58 -15.96
C GLU A 8 -10.25 -4.33 -15.75
N LEU A 9 -9.88 -3.63 -14.66
CA LEU A 9 -8.50 -3.34 -14.30
C LEU A 9 -7.76 -4.58 -13.79
N SER A 10 -8.44 -5.41 -12.99
CA SER A 10 -7.91 -6.72 -12.59
C SER A 10 -7.64 -7.62 -13.81
N GLY A 11 -8.57 -7.67 -14.76
CA GLY A 11 -8.43 -8.45 -16.00
C GLY A 11 -7.29 -7.94 -16.88
N TYR A 12 -7.15 -6.63 -17.02
CA TYR A 12 -6.02 -6.02 -17.73
C TYR A 12 -4.67 -6.38 -17.07
N ALA A 13 -4.59 -6.30 -15.74
CA ALA A 13 -3.38 -6.62 -14.99
C ALA A 13 -2.96 -8.09 -15.20
N SER A 14 -3.91 -9.04 -15.18
CA SER A 14 -3.61 -10.47 -15.42
C SER A 14 -3.00 -10.68 -16.81
N LYS A 15 -3.66 -10.15 -17.85
CA LYS A 15 -3.18 -10.26 -19.23
C LYS A 15 -1.81 -9.60 -19.44
N ALA A 16 -1.54 -8.50 -18.73
CA ALA A 16 -0.24 -7.83 -18.80
C ALA A 16 0.87 -8.68 -18.18
N LEU A 17 0.60 -9.37 -17.06
CA LEU A 17 1.54 -10.30 -16.43
C LEU A 17 1.79 -11.53 -17.31
N GLU A 18 0.73 -12.13 -17.86
CA GLU A 18 0.83 -13.28 -18.76
C GLU A 18 1.70 -12.98 -20.00
N ARG A 19 1.57 -11.78 -20.59
CA ARG A 19 2.44 -11.33 -21.70
C ARG A 19 3.91 -11.18 -21.33
N LEU A 20 4.22 -11.02 -20.05
CA LEU A 20 5.58 -10.99 -19.53
C LEU A 20 6.11 -12.39 -19.20
N GLY A 21 5.33 -13.44 -19.46
CA GLY A 21 5.68 -14.82 -19.14
C GLY A 21 5.39 -15.23 -17.70
N VAL A 22 4.58 -14.44 -16.97
CA VAL A 22 4.17 -14.76 -15.59
C VAL A 22 2.96 -15.68 -15.62
N THR A 23 3.08 -16.86 -15.01
CA THR A 23 1.93 -17.74 -14.73
C THR A 23 1.19 -17.24 -13.50
N VAL A 24 -0.10 -16.94 -13.64
CA VAL A 24 -0.93 -16.41 -12.56
C VAL A 24 -1.85 -17.51 -12.02
N GLU A 25 -1.57 -17.98 -10.81
CA GLU A 25 -2.41 -18.95 -10.10
C GLU A 25 -3.33 -18.23 -9.11
N LEU A 26 -4.65 -18.46 -9.20
CA LEU A 26 -5.67 -17.83 -8.37
C LEU A 26 -6.58 -18.86 -7.71
N GLY A 27 -7.25 -18.47 -6.62
CA GLY A 27 -8.25 -19.31 -5.94
C GLY A 27 -7.67 -20.41 -5.05
N ARG A 28 -6.35 -20.49 -4.92
CA ARG A 28 -5.66 -21.45 -4.05
C ARG A 28 -4.73 -20.70 -3.08
N PRO A 29 -5.01 -20.70 -1.77
CA PRO A 29 -4.09 -20.11 -0.80
C PRO A 29 -2.83 -20.96 -0.66
N VAL A 30 -1.69 -20.30 -0.43
CA VAL A 30 -0.44 -20.97 -0.04
C VAL A 30 -0.60 -21.45 1.40
N THR A 31 -0.32 -22.73 1.64
CA THR A 31 -0.41 -23.39 2.96
C THR A 31 0.95 -23.64 3.58
N ARG A 32 1.99 -23.79 2.75
CA ARG A 32 3.38 -23.99 3.21
C ARG A 32 4.35 -23.25 2.30
N CYS A 33 5.41 -22.73 2.91
CA CYS A 33 6.55 -22.14 2.22
C CYS A 33 7.80 -22.58 2.97
N ASP A 34 8.76 -23.18 2.27
CA ASP A 34 10.03 -23.63 2.82
C ASP A 34 11.18 -23.37 1.82
N ALA A 35 12.37 -23.88 2.13
CA ALA A 35 13.55 -23.66 1.29
C ALA A 35 13.49 -24.39 -0.06
N GLU A 36 12.59 -25.36 -0.22
CA GLU A 36 12.47 -26.17 -1.44
C GLU A 36 11.36 -25.65 -2.36
N GLY A 37 10.36 -24.95 -1.81
CA GLY A 37 9.33 -24.30 -2.61
C GLY A 37 8.12 -23.81 -1.83
N VAL A 38 7.00 -23.74 -2.55
CA VAL A 38 5.68 -23.34 -2.01
C VAL A 38 4.65 -24.42 -2.27
N VAL A 39 3.78 -24.66 -1.30
CA VAL A 39 2.63 -25.56 -1.40
C VAL A 39 1.35 -24.74 -1.40
N PHE A 40 0.49 -24.93 -2.40
CA PHE A 40 -0.82 -24.30 -2.50
C PHE A 40 -1.87 -25.32 -2.97
N GLY A 41 -2.92 -25.50 -2.17
CA GLY A 41 -3.81 -26.67 -2.34
C GLY A 41 -3.00 -27.97 -2.28
N ASP A 42 -3.18 -28.85 -3.27
CA ASP A 42 -2.46 -30.12 -3.40
C ASP A 42 -1.21 -30.02 -4.29
N THR A 43 -0.79 -28.82 -4.69
CA THR A 43 0.30 -28.59 -5.62
C THR A 43 1.56 -28.11 -4.89
N HIS A 44 2.68 -28.79 -5.12
CA HIS A 44 4.00 -28.32 -4.73
C HIS A 44 4.71 -27.69 -5.93
N LEU A 45 5.15 -26.45 -5.77
CA LEU A 45 5.92 -25.72 -6.78
C LEU A 45 7.35 -25.52 -6.26
N PRO A 46 8.34 -26.24 -6.84
CA PRO A 46 9.73 -26.03 -6.50
C PRO A 46 10.18 -24.62 -6.86
N ALA A 47 10.76 -23.90 -5.90
CA ALA A 47 11.22 -22.54 -6.10
C ALA A 47 12.44 -22.25 -5.23
N ARG A 48 13.50 -21.69 -5.85
CA ARG A 48 14.69 -21.24 -5.11
C ARG A 48 14.57 -19.82 -4.55
N THR A 49 13.73 -18.99 -5.18
CA THR A 49 13.50 -17.61 -4.78
C THR A 49 12.02 -17.39 -4.58
N ILE A 50 11.64 -17.05 -3.36
CA ILE A 50 10.25 -16.83 -2.98
C ILE A 50 10.13 -15.39 -2.46
N LEU A 51 9.32 -14.57 -3.13
CA LEU A 51 9.00 -13.21 -2.68
C LEU A 51 7.63 -13.22 -2.01
N TRP A 52 7.60 -13.07 -0.69
CA TRP A 52 6.35 -13.03 0.07
C TRP A 52 5.82 -11.61 0.20
N ALA A 53 4.75 -11.32 -0.55
CA ALA A 53 4.02 -10.05 -0.48
C ALA A 53 2.57 -10.23 0.01
N ALA A 54 2.23 -11.42 0.54
CA ALA A 54 0.92 -11.67 1.15
C ALA A 54 0.87 -11.12 2.58
N GLY A 55 -0.34 -10.81 3.05
CA GLY A 55 -0.63 -9.96 4.21
C GLY A 55 0.27 -10.20 5.43
N VAL A 56 0.66 -9.11 6.07
CA VAL A 56 1.38 -9.12 7.35
C VAL A 56 0.38 -9.49 8.45
N ALA A 57 0.78 -10.34 9.40
CA ALA A 57 0.00 -10.56 10.61
C ALA A 57 -0.27 -9.22 11.31
N ALA A 58 -1.51 -8.97 11.76
CA ALA A 58 -1.78 -7.76 12.51
C ALA A 58 -0.94 -7.73 13.79
N SER A 59 -0.53 -6.53 14.19
CA SER A 59 0.21 -6.32 15.44
C SER A 59 -0.56 -6.93 16.62
N PRO A 60 0.09 -7.61 17.58
CA PRO A 60 -0.53 -8.16 18.79
C PRO A 60 -0.92 -7.05 19.81
N ALA A 61 -1.18 -5.83 19.33
CA ALA A 61 -1.53 -4.67 20.15
C ALA A 61 -2.78 -4.91 21.01
N ALA A 62 -3.75 -5.67 20.50
CA ALA A 62 -4.94 -6.02 21.28
C ALA A 62 -4.61 -6.86 22.52
N GLU A 63 -3.69 -7.82 22.40
CA GLU A 63 -3.23 -8.62 23.55
C GLU A 63 -2.46 -7.75 24.55
N TRP A 64 -1.54 -6.91 24.09
CA TRP A 64 -0.75 -6.03 24.97
C TRP A 64 -1.63 -5.06 25.77
N LEU A 65 -2.73 -4.61 25.18
CA LEU A 65 -3.67 -3.67 25.78
C LEU A 65 -4.81 -4.35 26.54
N GLY A 66 -4.91 -5.68 26.49
CA GLY A 66 -6.07 -6.41 27.04
C GLY A 66 -7.40 -5.99 26.41
N ALA A 67 -7.36 -5.49 25.18
CA ALA A 67 -8.51 -4.93 24.48
C ALA A 67 -9.18 -5.97 23.58
N ALA A 68 -10.47 -5.78 23.31
CA ALA A 68 -11.18 -6.62 22.36
C ALA A 68 -10.59 -6.47 20.94
N ALA A 69 -10.38 -7.59 20.25
CA ALA A 69 -9.86 -7.62 18.89
C ALA A 69 -10.88 -8.21 17.90
N ASP A 70 -10.77 -7.82 16.64
CA ASP A 70 -11.48 -8.49 15.56
C ASP A 70 -10.79 -9.81 15.14
N ARG A 71 -11.40 -10.53 14.19
CA ARG A 71 -10.85 -11.80 13.65
C ARG A 71 -9.45 -11.66 13.04
N ALA A 72 -9.04 -10.45 12.65
CA ALA A 72 -7.74 -10.18 12.08
C ALA A 72 -6.72 -9.74 13.15
N GLY A 73 -7.11 -9.64 14.43
CA GLY A 73 -6.23 -9.23 15.53
C GLY A 73 -6.17 -7.71 15.77
N ARG A 74 -7.04 -6.93 15.14
CA ARG A 74 -7.04 -5.47 15.27
C ARG A 74 -7.90 -5.02 16.44
N VAL A 75 -7.43 -4.02 17.17
CA VAL A 75 -8.11 -3.45 18.34
C VAL A 75 -9.45 -2.84 17.90
N LEU A 76 -10.53 -3.25 18.54
CA LEU A 76 -11.84 -2.60 18.42
C LEU A 76 -11.78 -1.26 19.16
N VAL A 77 -11.67 -0.17 18.39
CA VAL A 77 -11.57 1.19 18.94
C VAL A 77 -12.92 1.91 18.95
N GLU A 78 -13.05 2.88 19.84
CA GLU A 78 -14.16 3.84 19.86
C GLU A 78 -14.12 4.80 18.66
N PRO A 79 -15.21 5.56 18.38
CA PRO A 79 -15.25 6.50 17.26
C PRO A 79 -14.14 7.57 17.26
N ASP A 80 -13.54 7.88 18.41
CA ASP A 80 -12.41 8.82 18.56
C ASP A 80 -11.03 8.14 18.51
N LEU A 81 -10.99 6.85 18.15
CA LEU A 81 -9.80 5.99 18.07
C LEU A 81 -9.21 5.57 19.42
N THR A 82 -9.95 5.77 20.52
CA THR A 82 -9.53 5.30 21.85
C THR A 82 -9.85 3.83 22.08
N VAL A 83 -9.13 3.19 23.01
CA VAL A 83 -9.47 1.84 23.48
C VAL A 83 -10.68 1.93 24.41
N PRO A 84 -11.72 1.09 24.22
CA PRO A 84 -12.86 1.04 25.13
C PRO A 84 -12.41 0.84 26.58
N GLY A 85 -12.81 1.74 27.47
CA GLY A 85 -12.42 1.73 28.89
C GLY A 85 -11.07 2.37 29.23
N SER A 86 -10.28 2.78 28.23
CA SER A 86 -8.99 3.45 28.41
C SER A 86 -8.88 4.69 27.49
N PRO A 87 -9.54 5.80 27.83
CA PRO A 87 -9.58 7.01 26.99
C PRO A 87 -8.21 7.63 26.75
N GLU A 88 -7.21 7.34 27.59
CA GLU A 88 -5.82 7.78 27.45
C GLU A 88 -5.02 7.01 26.39
N ILE A 89 -5.54 5.87 25.92
CA ILE A 89 -4.87 5.00 24.94
C ILE A 89 -5.54 5.14 23.58
N PHE A 90 -4.76 5.49 22.56
CA PHE A 90 -5.21 5.56 21.17
C PHE A 90 -4.56 4.46 20.33
N VAL A 91 -5.33 3.85 19.43
CA VAL A 91 -4.81 2.89 18.45
C VAL A 91 -5.11 3.39 17.04
N VAL A 92 -4.08 3.41 16.20
CA VAL A 92 -4.16 3.94 14.82
C VAL A 92 -3.46 2.98 13.85
N GLY A 93 -3.66 3.22 12.56
CA GLY A 93 -3.04 2.47 11.48
C GLY A 93 -3.72 1.13 11.22
N ASP A 94 -2.91 0.15 10.86
CA ASP A 94 -3.29 -1.22 10.57
C ASP A 94 -3.72 -2.01 11.81
N ALA A 95 -3.28 -1.60 13.01
CA ALA A 95 -3.67 -2.19 14.28
C ALA A 95 -5.09 -1.81 14.75
N ALA A 96 -5.71 -0.79 14.15
CA ALA A 96 -7.02 -0.28 14.56
C ALA A 96 -8.15 -0.82 13.69
N HIS A 97 -9.23 -1.31 14.30
CA HIS A 97 -10.48 -1.62 13.63
C HIS A 97 -11.35 -0.36 13.57
N VAL A 98 -11.35 0.31 12.42
CA VAL A 98 -12.12 1.57 12.23
C VAL A 98 -13.16 1.40 11.14
N LEU A 99 -14.42 1.67 11.49
CA LEU A 99 -15.55 1.70 10.57
C LEU A 99 -15.81 3.11 10.06
N ARG A 100 -16.20 3.19 8.80
CA ARG A 100 -16.73 4.39 8.16
C ARG A 100 -18.23 4.49 8.45
N PRO A 101 -18.84 5.68 8.20
CA PRO A 101 -20.29 5.86 8.32
C PRO A 101 -21.12 4.91 7.45
N ASP A 102 -20.57 4.40 6.34
CA ASP A 102 -21.24 3.44 5.44
C ASP A 102 -21.09 1.98 5.91
N GLY A 103 -20.55 1.74 7.11
CA GLY A 103 -20.29 0.41 7.67
C GLY A 103 -19.09 -0.31 7.05
N ARG A 104 -18.40 0.29 6.08
CA ARG A 104 -17.19 -0.29 5.50
C ARG A 104 -15.98 0.05 6.36
N MET A 105 -14.98 -0.82 6.32
CA MET A 105 -13.75 -0.59 7.04
C MET A 105 -12.87 0.49 6.39
N VAL A 106 -12.14 1.24 7.20
CA VAL A 106 -11.06 2.10 6.70
C VAL A 106 -9.92 1.20 6.19
N PRO A 107 -9.40 1.39 4.97
CA PRO A 107 -8.35 0.58 4.40
C PRO A 107 -7.06 0.78 5.19
N GLY A 108 -6.32 -0.31 5.42
CA GLY A 108 -5.00 -0.30 6.03
C GLY A 108 -3.93 0.23 5.07
N VAL A 109 -4.03 1.52 4.73
CA VAL A 109 -3.10 2.20 3.81
C VAL A 109 -2.46 3.40 4.49
N ALA A 110 -1.24 3.76 4.06
CA ALA A 110 -0.49 4.86 4.65
C ALA A 110 -1.23 6.21 4.72
N PRO A 111 -2.06 6.62 3.72
CA PRO A 111 -2.88 7.82 3.83
C PRO A 111 -3.88 7.78 5.00
N ALA A 112 -4.53 6.64 5.23
CA ALA A 112 -5.46 6.47 6.33
C ALA A 112 -4.77 6.58 7.69
N ALA A 113 -3.63 5.89 7.86
CA ALA A 113 -2.82 5.97 9.07
C ALA A 113 -2.36 7.41 9.36
N LYS A 114 -1.96 8.17 8.32
CA LYS A 114 -1.60 9.59 8.45
C LYS A 114 -2.78 10.46 8.90
N GLN A 115 -3.98 10.22 8.39
CA GLN A 115 -5.18 10.95 8.82
C GLN A 115 -5.52 10.63 10.27
N GLN A 116 -5.48 9.36 10.67
CA GLN A 116 -5.69 8.93 12.06
C GLN A 116 -4.67 9.57 13.01
N GLY A 117 -3.39 9.56 12.67
CA GLY A 117 -2.34 10.19 13.46
C GLY A 117 -2.55 11.70 13.64
N ARG A 118 -2.98 12.42 12.60
CA ARG A 118 -3.33 13.85 12.71
C ARG A 118 -4.53 14.08 13.62
N HIS A 119 -5.54 13.23 13.53
CA HIS A 119 -6.72 13.30 14.38
C HIS A 119 -6.34 13.12 15.86
N VAL A 120 -5.62 12.04 16.19
CA VAL A 120 -5.15 11.77 17.56
C VAL A 120 -4.30 12.91 18.09
N ALA A 121 -3.36 13.44 17.29
CA ALA A 121 -2.54 14.58 17.70
C ALA A 121 -3.38 15.83 18.01
N ALA A 122 -4.42 16.11 17.23
CA ALA A 122 -5.32 17.24 17.48
C ALA A 122 -6.20 17.01 18.72
N THR A 123 -6.63 15.77 18.97
CA THR A 123 -7.39 15.38 20.17
C THR A 123 -6.54 15.50 21.42
N ILE A 124 -5.31 15.02 21.42
CA ILE A 124 -4.38 15.16 22.56
C ILE A 124 -4.13 16.64 22.86
N LYS A 125 -3.84 17.47 21.85
CA LYS A 125 -3.64 18.92 22.03
C LYS A 125 -4.86 19.60 22.64
N ALA A 126 -6.07 19.21 22.21
CA ALA A 126 -7.30 19.76 22.76
C ALA A 126 -7.50 19.39 24.23
N ARG A 127 -7.29 18.12 24.57
CA ARG A 127 -7.39 17.63 25.95
C ARG A 127 -6.40 18.32 26.87
N LEU A 128 -5.17 18.56 26.42
CA LEU A 128 -4.16 19.34 27.15
C LEU A 128 -4.58 20.81 27.35
N ALA A 129 -5.37 21.37 26.45
CA ALA A 129 -5.95 22.71 26.58
C ALA A 129 -7.25 22.74 27.41
N GLY A 130 -7.65 21.60 28.00
CA GLY A 130 -8.89 21.47 28.79
C GLY A 130 -10.15 21.20 27.97
N ASP A 131 -10.05 21.09 26.65
CA ASP A 131 -11.18 20.72 25.79
C ASP A 131 -11.30 19.20 25.68
N THR A 132 -12.31 18.65 26.37
CA THR A 132 -12.64 17.22 26.38
C THR A 132 -13.78 16.85 25.44
N THR A 133 -14.18 17.77 24.56
CA THR A 133 -15.28 17.53 23.61
C THR A 133 -14.96 16.31 22.73
N PRO A 134 -15.83 15.28 22.69
CA PRO A 134 -15.59 14.09 21.89
C PRO A 134 -15.64 14.44 20.40
N ARG A 135 -14.61 14.05 19.66
CA ARG A 135 -14.52 14.27 18.21
C ARG A 135 -14.37 12.93 17.52
N PRO A 136 -15.38 12.47 16.76
CA PRO A 136 -15.24 11.22 16.03
C PRO A 136 -14.27 11.38 14.87
N PHE A 137 -13.45 10.37 14.63
CA PHE A 137 -12.62 10.26 13.46
C PHE A 137 -13.48 10.02 12.23
N ARG A 138 -13.29 10.84 11.19
CA ARG A 138 -13.93 10.68 9.89
C ARG A 138 -12.87 10.58 8.82
N TYR A 139 -12.73 9.38 8.28
CA TYR A 139 -11.79 9.14 7.21
C TYR A 139 -12.27 9.78 5.91
N LYS A 140 -11.39 10.54 5.25
CA LYS A 140 -11.64 11.17 3.95
C LYS A 140 -10.87 10.41 2.87
N HIS A 141 -11.58 9.80 1.92
CA HIS A 141 -10.94 9.19 0.75
C HIS A 141 -10.42 10.29 -0.18
N ASP A 142 -9.10 10.37 -0.33
CA ASP A 142 -8.45 11.33 -1.24
C ASP A 142 -8.19 10.72 -2.65
N GLY A 143 -8.63 9.48 -2.91
CA GLY A 143 -8.50 8.76 -4.19
C GLY A 143 -7.61 7.52 -4.11
N ASP A 144 -7.89 6.51 -4.93
CA ASP A 144 -7.11 5.28 -5.03
C ASP A 144 -6.18 5.34 -6.25
N LEU A 145 -4.89 5.13 -6.01
CA LEU A 145 -3.83 5.23 -7.01
C LEU A 145 -3.08 3.90 -7.05
N ALA A 146 -3.36 3.03 -8.03
CA ALA A 146 -2.54 1.85 -8.25
C ALA A 146 -1.82 1.88 -9.60
N THR A 147 -0.54 1.58 -9.52
CA THR A 147 0.29 1.29 -10.67
C THR A 147 0.25 -0.18 -11.01
N ILE A 148 -0.24 -0.48 -12.20
CA ILE A 148 -0.21 -1.80 -12.82
C ILE A 148 0.97 -1.80 -13.81
N GLY A 149 2.18 -1.89 -13.26
CA GLY A 149 3.41 -2.16 -14.02
C GLY A 149 3.82 -1.13 -15.10
N LYS A 150 4.76 -1.55 -15.96
CA LYS A 150 5.33 -0.74 -17.06
C LYS A 150 4.22 -0.39 -18.07
N ARG A 151 3.62 0.79 -17.93
CA ARG A 151 2.69 1.48 -18.87
C ARG A 151 1.20 1.47 -18.54
N ALA A 152 0.77 1.03 -17.36
CA ALA A 152 -0.61 1.24 -16.93
C ALA A 152 -0.68 1.72 -15.48
N ALA A 153 -1.16 2.94 -15.29
CA ALA A 153 -1.61 3.40 -14.00
C ALA A 153 -3.14 3.51 -14.08
N ALA A 154 -3.82 3.05 -13.04
CA ALA A 154 -5.22 3.34 -12.84
C ALA A 154 -5.30 4.36 -11.70
N ILE A 155 -5.77 5.55 -12.03
CA ILE A 155 -6.02 6.59 -11.04
C ILE A 155 -7.52 6.76 -10.94
N ASP A 156 -8.07 6.43 -9.78
CA ASP A 156 -9.46 6.69 -9.44
C ASP A 156 -9.52 7.78 -8.37
N PHE A 157 -9.82 9.01 -8.80
CA PHE A 157 -10.05 10.14 -7.89
C PHE A 157 -11.50 10.20 -7.40
N GLY A 158 -12.35 9.22 -7.71
CA GLY A 158 -13.78 9.19 -7.40
C GLY A 158 -14.64 9.99 -8.40
N TRP A 159 -14.17 11.17 -8.85
CA TRP A 159 -14.86 12.01 -9.85
C TRP A 159 -14.28 11.85 -11.27
N ILE A 160 -13.04 11.37 -11.39
CA ILE A 160 -12.38 11.08 -12.67
C ILE A 160 -11.71 9.71 -12.59
N LYS A 161 -12.02 8.87 -13.57
CA LYS A 161 -11.35 7.59 -13.81
C LYS A 161 -10.41 7.78 -15.00
N LEU A 162 -9.11 7.76 -14.75
CA LEU A 162 -8.08 7.86 -15.78
C LEU A 162 -7.41 6.49 -15.94
N THR A 163 -7.61 5.88 -17.09
CA THR A 163 -7.03 4.58 -17.46
C THR A 163 -6.18 4.72 -18.73
N GLY A 164 -5.10 3.94 -18.82
CA GLY A 164 -4.27 3.85 -20.02
C GLY A 164 -2.99 4.70 -20.01
N ARG A 165 -2.44 4.97 -21.21
CA ARG A 165 -1.10 5.57 -21.37
C ARG A 165 -1.01 6.99 -20.81
N LEU A 166 -2.10 7.77 -20.89
CA LEU A 166 -2.17 9.13 -20.32
C LEU A 166 -2.13 9.13 -18.79
N ALA A 167 -2.82 8.18 -18.15
CA ALA A 167 -2.77 8.00 -16.70
C ALA A 167 -1.36 7.60 -16.24
N TRP A 168 -0.64 6.77 -17.01
CA TRP A 168 0.77 6.45 -16.73
C TRP A 168 1.68 7.69 -16.85
N TRP A 169 1.46 8.55 -17.84
CA TRP A 169 2.19 9.82 -17.96
C TRP A 169 1.91 10.77 -16.80
N LEU A 170 0.64 10.98 -16.44
CA LEU A 170 0.26 11.81 -15.29
C LEU A 170 0.74 11.22 -13.96
N TRP A 171 0.67 9.91 -13.78
CA TRP A 171 1.22 9.23 -12.61
C TRP A 171 2.73 9.41 -12.54
N GLY A 172 3.45 9.19 -13.64
CA GLY A 172 4.89 9.41 -13.71
C GLY A 172 5.25 10.85 -13.35
N LEU A 173 4.54 11.84 -13.91
CA LEU A 173 4.72 13.25 -13.59
C LEU A 173 4.43 13.58 -12.13
N ALA A 174 3.32 13.10 -11.58
CA ALA A 174 2.92 13.34 -10.20
C ALA A 174 3.87 12.64 -9.21
N HIS A 175 4.23 11.38 -9.49
CA HIS A 175 5.15 10.60 -8.65
C HIS A 175 6.53 11.23 -8.63
N ILE A 176 7.07 11.63 -9.79
CA ILE A 176 8.35 12.35 -9.89
C ILE A 176 8.28 13.71 -9.19
N TYR A 177 7.17 14.44 -9.34
CA TYR A 177 6.97 15.74 -8.70
C TYR A 177 6.90 15.63 -7.17
N PHE A 178 6.25 14.58 -6.66
CA PHE A 178 6.03 14.34 -5.23
C PHE A 178 7.25 13.72 -4.53
N LEU A 179 8.10 12.98 -5.26
CA LEU A 179 9.27 12.29 -4.70
C LEU A 179 10.55 13.15 -4.71
N ILE A 180 10.63 14.20 -5.54
CA ILE A 180 11.89 14.93 -5.77
C ILE A 180 11.77 16.40 -5.34
N GLY A 181 12.39 16.67 -4.19
CA GLY A 181 12.68 18.01 -3.67
C GLY A 181 13.37 18.90 -4.71
N PHE A 182 13.10 20.19 -4.57
CA PHE A 182 12.91 21.19 -5.63
C PHE A 182 14.16 21.65 -6.43
N ARG A 183 15.24 20.87 -6.60
CA ARG A 183 16.48 21.38 -7.25
C ARG A 183 17.04 20.63 -8.46
N ASN A 184 16.57 19.43 -8.80
CA ASN A 184 17.16 18.64 -9.91
C ASN A 184 16.23 18.38 -11.11
N ARG A 185 15.11 19.11 -11.21
CA ARG A 185 13.97 18.82 -12.09
C ARG A 185 14.26 18.90 -13.60
N LEU A 186 15.21 19.74 -14.01
CA LEU A 186 15.52 19.94 -15.43
C LEU A 186 16.41 18.83 -16.00
N ALA A 187 17.45 18.42 -15.26
CA ALA A 187 18.40 17.40 -15.71
C ALA A 187 17.75 16.03 -15.95
N VAL A 188 16.80 15.65 -15.09
CA VAL A 188 16.07 14.37 -15.21
C VAL A 188 15.10 14.41 -16.40
N SER A 189 14.43 15.55 -16.62
CA SER A 189 13.52 15.74 -17.75
C SER A 189 14.27 15.66 -19.09
N LEU A 190 15.45 16.29 -19.17
CA LEU A 190 16.33 16.19 -20.36
C LEU A 190 16.89 14.78 -20.54
N SER A 191 17.29 14.09 -19.46
CA SER A 191 17.77 12.70 -19.55
C SER A 191 16.69 11.74 -20.07
N TRP A 192 15.44 11.93 -19.65
CA TRP A 192 14.29 11.16 -20.15
C TRP A 192 13.95 11.48 -21.61
N LEU A 193 14.01 12.75 -22.00
CA LEU A 193 13.83 13.16 -23.40
C LEU A 193 14.93 12.57 -24.29
N TRP A 194 16.17 12.54 -23.80
CA TRP A 194 17.31 11.93 -24.48
C TRP A 194 17.13 10.42 -24.64
N ILE A 195 16.70 9.70 -23.60
CA ILE A 195 16.45 8.25 -23.66
C ILE A 195 15.28 7.93 -24.61
N TYR A 196 14.25 8.77 -24.64
CA TYR A 196 13.12 8.62 -25.54
C TYR A 196 13.51 8.88 -27.01
N LEU A 197 14.41 9.83 -27.27
CA LEU A 197 14.91 10.14 -28.61
C LEU A 197 15.99 9.18 -29.12
N THR A 198 16.86 8.67 -28.23
CA THR A 198 18.05 7.89 -28.63
C THR A 198 17.90 6.38 -28.49
N GLY A 199 16.84 5.88 -27.84
CA GLY A 199 16.53 4.45 -27.80
C GLY A 199 17.58 3.55 -27.11
N GLN A 200 18.62 4.11 -26.49
CA GLN A 200 19.66 3.34 -25.82
C GLN A 200 19.24 2.97 -24.40
N ARG A 201 19.02 1.66 -24.19
CA ARG A 201 19.01 1.03 -22.87
C ARG A 201 20.42 1.15 -22.28
N SER A 202 20.62 2.06 -21.33
CA SER A 202 21.73 1.90 -20.38
C SER A 202 21.37 0.79 -19.39
N ALA A 203 21.63 -0.45 -19.78
CA ALA A 203 21.75 -1.55 -18.85
C ALA A 203 22.97 -1.28 -17.97
N ARG A 204 22.76 -0.62 -16.83
CA ARG A 204 23.79 -0.48 -15.81
C ARG A 204 23.79 -1.80 -15.02
N LEU A 205 24.57 -2.76 -15.50
CA LEU A 205 25.00 -3.92 -14.72
C LEU A 205 25.76 -3.37 -13.51
N ILE A 206 25.20 -3.52 -12.31
CA ILE A 206 25.98 -3.37 -11.08
C ILE A 206 26.63 -4.73 -10.87
N THR A 207 27.82 -4.93 -11.45
CA THR A 207 28.73 -5.97 -10.98
C THR A 207 29.28 -5.49 -9.64
N GLN A 208 28.85 -6.14 -8.58
CA GLN A 208 29.46 -6.03 -7.26
C GLN A 208 30.93 -6.42 -7.42
N GLY A 209 31.84 -5.49 -7.12
CA GLY A 209 33.27 -5.73 -7.23
C GLY A 209 33.70 -6.75 -6.19
N ASP A 210 34.42 -7.77 -6.64
CA ASP A 210 35.26 -8.61 -5.80
C ASP A 210 36.36 -7.72 -5.22
N ASP A 211 36.36 -7.58 -3.90
CA ASP A 211 37.44 -6.94 -3.14
C ASP A 211 38.14 -8.08 -2.38
N ASP A 212 38.99 -8.82 -3.09
CA ASP A 212 39.93 -9.78 -2.48
C ASP A 212 41.32 -9.16 -2.51
N ARG A 213 41.72 -8.62 -1.35
CA ARG A 213 43.09 -8.19 -1.05
C ARG A 213 43.84 -9.37 -0.45
N SER A 214 44.89 -9.80 -1.15
CA SER A 214 46.10 -10.41 -0.55
C SER A 214 47.33 -9.87 -1.25
#